data_AF-A0A0C9UFE2-F1
#
_entry.id   AF-A0A0C9UFE2-F1
#
_cell.length_a   1.000
_cell.length_b   1.000
_cell.length_c   1.000
_cell.angle_alpha   90.00
_cell.angle_beta   90.00
_cell.angle_gamma   90.00
#
_symmetry.space_group_name_H-M   'P 1'
#
loop_
_entity.id
_entity.type
_entity.pdbx_description
1 polymer ?
#
loop_
_entity_poly.entity_id
_entity_poly.type
_entity_poly.pdbx_seq_one_letter_code
_entity_poly.pdbx_strand_id
1 'polypeptide(L)'
;MSNSTREAWRLFKASKNQEGYFSNEDLCAQTELAIEFFKEHFPGTAVALFTSDNALSHWKCAPDGLLALKLLKIPKLWKGHDGQTKMHNRVLPNGKSQSFYYPNDHPMMAGYFKGMSKILEECGFIEEAQLPASCENLKCSDLKAACCCHRVLFNQPDFVGLKLALVELIEAHSHLVIFYPKFHCELNFTE
;
A
#
# COMPACT_ATOMS: atom_id res chain seq x y z
N MET A 1 35.65 -5.14 -22.16
CA MET A 1 34.33 -4.47 -22.07
C MET A 1 33.40 -5.42 -21.35
N SER A 2 32.91 -5.01 -20.18
CA SER A 2 32.37 -5.86 -19.11
C SER A 2 31.06 -6.53 -19.51
N ASN A 3 31.11 -7.84 -19.73
CA ASN A 3 29.93 -8.69 -19.73
C ASN A 3 29.64 -9.07 -18.26
N SER A 4 29.01 -8.17 -17.51
CA SER A 4 28.47 -8.50 -16.20
C SER A 4 27.16 -9.25 -16.43
N THR A 5 27.16 -10.56 -16.19
CA THR A 5 25.96 -11.39 -16.19
C THR A 5 24.94 -10.73 -15.25
N ARG A 6 23.91 -10.09 -15.81
CA ARG A 6 22.80 -9.59 -15.01
C ARG A 6 22.00 -10.83 -14.61
N GLU A 7 21.70 -11.00 -13.32
CA GLU A 7 20.90 -12.12 -12.80
C GLU A 7 19.74 -11.57 -11.95
N ALA A 8 18.56 -12.20 -12.04
CA ALA A 8 17.37 -11.76 -11.30
C ALA A 8 17.31 -12.28 -9.85
N TRP A 9 18.23 -13.16 -9.47
CA TRP A 9 18.33 -13.69 -8.12
C TRP A 9 19.41 -12.94 -7.35
N ARG A 10 19.16 -12.67 -6.07
CA ARG A 10 20.10 -12.00 -5.18
C ARG A 10 20.43 -12.93 -4.02
N LEU A 11 21.71 -13.14 -3.76
CA LEU A 11 22.15 -13.71 -2.49
C LEU A 11 22.05 -12.62 -1.42
N PHE A 12 21.19 -12.83 -0.43
CA PHE A 12 21.01 -11.90 0.69
C PHE A 12 21.53 -12.51 1.99
N LYS A 13 22.46 -11.81 2.64
CA LYS A 13 23.07 -12.24 3.91
C LYS A 13 22.40 -11.51 5.07
N ALA A 14 21.35 -12.14 5.58
CA ALA A 14 20.53 -11.59 6.66
C ALA A 14 21.28 -11.58 8.00
N SER A 15 21.59 -10.39 8.52
CA SER A 15 21.86 -10.15 9.95
C SER A 15 22.05 -8.67 10.24
N LYS A 16 21.92 -8.29 11.52
CA LYS A 16 22.19 -6.93 12.02
C LYS A 16 23.62 -6.43 11.71
N ASN A 17 24.57 -7.35 11.55
CA ASN A 17 25.98 -7.05 11.25
C ASN A 17 26.35 -7.31 9.77
N GLN A 18 25.36 -7.56 8.91
CA GLN A 18 25.55 -7.78 7.47
C GLN A 18 24.61 -6.85 6.68
N GLU A 19 23.67 -7.41 5.91
CA GLU A 19 22.83 -6.65 4.98
C GLU A 19 21.45 -6.29 5.56
N GLY A 20 21.25 -6.52 6.87
CA GLY A 20 19.99 -6.21 7.56
C GLY A 20 18.89 -7.24 7.29
N TYR A 21 17.67 -6.75 7.10
CA TYR A 21 16.47 -7.54 6.79
C TYR A 21 16.04 -7.29 5.35
N PHE A 22 15.58 -8.32 4.67
CA PHE A 22 15.05 -8.20 3.31
C PHE A 22 13.71 -7.46 3.37
N SER A 23 13.66 -6.26 2.79
CA SER A 23 12.51 -5.36 2.87
C SER A 23 11.52 -5.58 1.72
N ASN A 24 10.35 -4.95 1.80
CA ASN A 24 9.40 -4.93 0.68
C ASN A 24 9.99 -4.16 -0.53
N GLU A 25 10.80 -3.14 -0.26
CA GLU A 25 11.56 -2.41 -1.27
C GLU A 25 12.54 -3.33 -2.01
N ASP A 26 13.30 -4.16 -1.29
CA ASP A 26 14.19 -5.14 -1.91
C ASP A 26 13.43 -6.14 -2.80
N LEU A 27 12.25 -6.59 -2.34
CA LEU A 27 11.38 -7.48 -3.10
C LEU A 27 10.86 -6.83 -4.39
N CYS A 28 10.39 -5.58 -4.31
CA CYS A 28 9.91 -4.84 -5.47
C CYS A 28 11.06 -4.64 -6.48
N ALA A 29 12.25 -4.24 -6.02
CA ALA A 29 13.41 -4.05 -6.88
C ALA A 29 13.83 -5.37 -7.57
N GLN A 30 13.81 -6.50 -6.85
CA GLN A 30 14.10 -7.80 -7.43
C GLN A 30 13.04 -8.21 -8.47
N THR A 31 11.77 -7.94 -8.19
CA THR A 31 10.65 -8.25 -9.09
C THR A 31 10.72 -7.42 -10.37
N GLU A 32 11.03 -6.13 -10.25
CA GLU A 32 11.20 -5.23 -11.39
C GLU A 32 12.34 -5.71 -12.31
N LEU A 33 13.48 -6.09 -11.73
CA LEU A 33 14.58 -6.69 -12.48
C LEU A 33 14.17 -7.99 -13.20
N ALA A 34 13.39 -8.86 -12.55
CA ALA A 34 12.86 -10.07 -13.18
C ALA A 34 11.91 -9.75 -14.35
N ILE A 35 11.07 -8.71 -14.23
CA ILE A 35 10.19 -8.23 -15.30
C ILE A 35 11.02 -7.72 -16.48
N GLU A 36 12.08 -6.95 -16.23
CA GLU A 36 12.99 -6.47 -17.28
C GLU A 36 13.58 -7.64 -18.08
N PHE A 37 14.12 -8.65 -17.40
CA PHE A 37 14.63 -9.84 -18.09
C PHE A 37 13.54 -10.56 -18.88
N PHE A 38 12.36 -10.72 -18.30
CA PHE A 38 11.26 -11.37 -18.99
C PHE A 38 10.90 -10.64 -20.29
N LYS A 39 10.84 -9.31 -20.26
CA LYS A 39 10.58 -8.49 -21.45
C LYS A 39 11.69 -8.57 -22.50
N GLU A 40 12.95 -8.66 -22.07
CA GLU A 40 14.08 -8.86 -22.98
C GLU A 40 13.99 -10.19 -23.75
N HIS A 41 13.52 -11.26 -23.09
CA HIS A 41 13.43 -12.60 -23.69
C HIS A 41 12.10 -12.88 -24.39
N PHE A 42 11.02 -12.20 -23.99
CA PHE A 42 9.65 -12.40 -24.50
C PHE A 42 8.97 -11.06 -24.83
N PRO A 43 9.51 -10.27 -25.77
CA PRO A 43 9.06 -8.90 -26.02
C PRO A 43 7.63 -8.86 -26.58
N GLY A 44 6.65 -8.59 -25.71
CA GLY A 44 5.23 -8.43 -26.07
C GLY A 44 4.50 -9.72 -26.47
N THR A 45 5.15 -10.88 -26.34
CA THR A 45 4.61 -12.17 -26.80
C THR A 45 4.00 -13.02 -25.68
N ALA A 46 4.28 -12.69 -24.42
CA ALA A 46 3.85 -13.48 -23.28
C ALA A 46 3.51 -12.60 -22.07
N VAL A 47 2.68 -13.14 -21.19
CA VAL A 47 2.33 -12.57 -19.90
C VAL A 47 2.96 -13.45 -18.83
N ALA A 48 3.82 -12.87 -17.99
CA ALA A 48 4.39 -13.58 -16.85
C ALA A 48 3.34 -13.73 -15.73
N LEU A 49 3.36 -14.89 -15.07
CA LEU A 49 2.65 -15.14 -13.82
C LEU A 49 3.68 -15.18 -12.69
N PHE A 50 3.64 -14.20 -11.81
CA PHE A 50 4.45 -14.13 -10.61
C PHE A 50 3.73 -14.84 -9.46
N THR A 51 4.48 -15.62 -8.70
CA THR A 51 3.97 -16.33 -7.53
C THR A 51 4.74 -15.89 -6.30
N SER A 52 4.02 -15.55 -5.24
CA SER A 52 4.62 -15.20 -3.95
C SER A 52 3.90 -15.91 -2.82
N ASP A 53 4.59 -16.16 -1.71
CA ASP A 53 3.93 -16.62 -0.50
C ASP A 53 3.18 -15.47 0.18
N ASN A 54 2.24 -15.79 1.08
CA ASN A 54 1.49 -14.80 1.85
C ASN A 54 2.31 -14.26 3.04
N ALA A 55 3.60 -13.97 2.85
CA ALA A 55 4.45 -13.39 3.88
C ALA A 55 4.03 -11.94 4.19
N LEU A 56 4.13 -11.54 5.47
CA LEU A 56 3.76 -10.20 5.93
C LEU A 56 4.60 -9.09 5.27
N SER A 57 5.83 -9.40 4.86
CA SER A 57 6.70 -8.49 4.10
C SER A 57 6.11 -8.11 2.74
N HIS A 58 5.25 -8.96 2.16
CA HIS A 58 4.62 -8.71 0.86
C HIS A 58 3.38 -7.80 1.00
N TRP A 59 2.84 -7.66 2.22
CA TRP A 59 1.61 -6.93 2.53
C TRP A 59 1.81 -5.41 2.69
N LYS A 60 2.91 -4.88 2.17
CA LYS A 60 3.14 -3.44 2.19
C LYS A 60 2.40 -2.78 1.02
N CYS A 61 1.61 -1.76 1.33
CA CYS A 61 1.06 -0.86 0.32
C CYS A 61 2.17 0.07 -0.20
N ALA A 62 1.94 0.70 -1.36
CA ALA A 62 2.84 1.73 -1.86
C ALA A 62 3.04 2.86 -0.82
N PRO A 63 4.18 3.58 -0.85
CA PRO A 63 4.45 4.67 0.10
C PRO A 63 3.38 5.76 0.15
N ASP A 64 2.69 6.00 -0.96
CA ASP A 64 1.58 6.93 -1.14
C ASP A 64 0.19 6.26 -1.01
N GLY A 65 0.15 4.97 -0.65
CA GLY A 65 -1.08 4.19 -0.50
C GLY A 65 -1.98 4.67 0.64
N LEU A 66 -3.28 4.42 0.50
CA LEU A 66 -4.33 4.85 1.43
C LEU A 66 -4.34 4.02 2.73
N LEU A 67 -3.42 4.31 3.65
CA LEU A 67 -3.32 3.58 4.93
C LEU A 67 -4.19 4.21 6.02
N ALA A 68 -5.41 3.70 6.20
CA ALA A 68 -6.35 4.15 7.23
C ALA A 68 -5.77 4.05 8.67
N LEU A 69 -4.92 3.05 8.92
CA LEU A 69 -4.46 2.66 10.26
C LEU A 69 -3.71 3.75 11.04
N LYS A 70 -3.17 4.76 10.34
CA LYS A 70 -2.39 5.85 10.93
C LYS A 70 -2.98 7.24 10.65
N LEU A 71 -4.23 7.31 10.19
CA LEU A 71 -4.86 8.60 9.89
C LEU A 71 -5.35 9.29 11.16
N LEU A 72 -5.13 10.60 11.20
CA LEU A 72 -5.62 11.46 12.28
C LEU A 72 -7.07 11.84 12.02
N LYS A 73 -7.88 11.97 13.08
CA LYS A 73 -9.27 12.45 12.93
C LYS A 73 -9.33 13.91 12.49
N ILE A 74 -8.43 14.74 13.02
CA ILE A 74 -8.40 16.19 12.84
C ILE A 74 -7.31 16.64 11.86
N PRO A 75 -7.41 17.86 11.32
CA PRO A 75 -6.36 18.41 10.48
C PRO A 75 -5.00 18.48 11.18
N LYS A 76 -3.93 18.13 10.44
CA LYS A 76 -2.56 18.29 10.92
C LYS A 76 -1.63 18.56 9.74
N LEU A 77 -0.61 19.39 9.96
CA LEU A 77 0.45 19.56 8.99
C LEU A 77 1.08 18.20 8.72
N TRP A 78 1.01 17.74 7.47
CA TRP A 78 1.54 16.45 7.09
C TRP A 78 3.06 16.50 7.07
N LYS A 79 3.67 15.59 7.80
CA LYS A 79 5.13 15.40 7.82
C LYS A 79 5.52 13.99 7.34
N GLY A 80 4.61 13.24 6.71
CA GLY A 80 4.87 11.87 6.23
C GLY A 80 5.39 10.90 7.29
N HIS A 81 5.75 9.69 6.85
CA HIS A 81 6.65 8.80 7.59
C HIS A 81 8.12 9.12 7.27
N ASP A 82 8.34 9.77 6.14
CA ASP A 82 9.60 10.14 5.49
C ASP A 82 9.74 11.68 5.31
N GLY A 83 8.78 12.47 5.80
CA GLY A 83 8.78 13.93 5.62
C GLY A 83 7.97 14.44 4.43
N GLN A 84 7.73 13.61 3.39
CA GLN A 84 7.49 14.14 2.04
C GLN A 84 6.36 13.44 1.28
N THR A 85 6.20 12.13 1.41
CA THR A 85 5.23 11.40 0.58
C THR A 85 3.80 11.68 1.04
N LYS A 86 2.98 12.25 0.15
CA LYS A 86 1.55 12.48 0.36
C LYS A 86 0.79 11.29 -0.18
N MET A 87 -0.29 10.91 0.49
CA MET A 87 -1.23 9.93 -0.05
C MET A 87 -1.82 10.44 -1.36
N HIS A 88 -1.98 9.55 -2.34
CA HIS A 88 -2.63 9.91 -3.59
C HIS A 88 -4.12 10.21 -3.39
N ASN A 89 -4.74 10.83 -4.40
CA ASN A 89 -6.15 11.15 -4.34
C ASN A 89 -7.01 9.88 -4.47
N ARG A 90 -8.07 9.82 -3.68
CA ARG A 90 -9.11 8.79 -3.81
C ARG A 90 -10.01 9.12 -5.00
N VAL A 91 -10.51 8.09 -5.69
CA VAL A 91 -11.64 8.23 -6.61
C VAL A 91 -12.93 7.82 -5.89
N LEU A 92 -13.87 8.74 -5.78
CA LEU A 92 -15.19 8.50 -5.19
C LEU A 92 -16.08 7.69 -6.15
N PRO A 93 -17.15 7.02 -5.66
CA PRO A 93 -18.09 6.28 -6.52
C PRO A 93 -18.73 7.10 -7.64
N ASN A 94 -18.79 8.43 -7.48
CA ASN A 94 -19.27 9.37 -8.50
C ASN A 94 -18.20 9.76 -9.54
N GLY A 95 -17.02 9.14 -9.51
CA GLY A 95 -15.88 9.42 -10.38
C GLY A 95 -15.05 10.65 -9.99
N LYS A 96 -15.44 11.41 -8.96
CA LYS A 96 -14.68 12.59 -8.54
C LYS A 96 -13.44 12.20 -7.75
N SER A 97 -12.35 12.87 -8.05
CA SER A 97 -11.10 12.79 -7.27
C SER A 97 -11.24 13.58 -5.97
N GLN A 98 -10.97 12.95 -4.84
CA GLN A 98 -10.91 13.56 -3.52
C GLN A 98 -9.46 13.62 -3.03
N SER A 99 -8.97 14.83 -2.77
CA SER A 99 -7.69 15.04 -2.09
C SER A 99 -7.82 14.88 -0.58
N PHE A 100 -6.85 14.19 0.02
CA PHE A 100 -6.69 14.07 1.48
C PHE A 100 -6.06 15.31 2.13
N TYR A 101 -5.59 16.25 1.31
CA TYR A 101 -4.87 17.44 1.75
C TYR A 101 -5.59 18.70 1.28
N TYR A 102 -5.49 19.76 2.09
CA TYR A 102 -5.86 21.09 1.66
C TYR A 102 -4.89 21.60 0.59
N PRO A 103 -5.39 22.36 -0.40
CA PRO A 103 -4.54 22.89 -1.46
C PRO A 103 -3.56 23.94 -0.92
N ASN A 104 -2.49 24.22 -1.66
CA ASN A 104 -1.42 25.10 -1.19
C ASN A 104 -1.84 26.58 -1.06
N ASP A 105 -2.93 26.98 -1.71
CA ASP A 105 -3.54 28.30 -1.64
C ASP A 105 -4.58 28.43 -0.50
N HIS A 106 -4.79 27.37 0.29
CA HIS A 106 -5.75 27.40 1.39
C HIS A 106 -5.32 28.42 2.46
N PRO A 107 -6.21 29.32 2.92
CA PRO A 107 -5.84 30.52 3.70
C PRO A 107 -5.15 30.23 5.04
N MET A 108 -5.50 29.13 5.72
CA MET A 108 -4.93 28.79 7.04
C MET A 108 -4.25 27.42 7.12
N MET A 109 -4.72 26.44 6.35
CA MET A 109 -4.30 25.04 6.43
C MET A 109 -3.61 24.55 5.14
N ALA A 110 -2.92 25.43 4.41
CA ALA A 110 -2.21 25.06 3.18
C ALA A 110 -1.33 23.80 3.38
N GLY A 111 -1.58 22.76 2.58
CA GLY A 111 -0.83 21.51 2.64
C GLY A 111 -1.09 20.62 3.87
N TYR A 112 -2.01 21.00 4.77
CA TYR A 112 -2.40 20.15 5.89
C TYR A 112 -3.16 18.93 5.38
N PHE A 113 -2.94 17.80 6.05
CA PHE A 113 -3.87 16.68 5.97
C PHE A 113 -5.22 17.11 6.55
N LYS A 114 -6.33 16.79 5.87
CA LYS A 114 -7.67 17.23 6.25
C LYS A 114 -8.20 16.57 7.53
N GLY A 115 -7.77 15.36 7.82
CA GLY A 115 -8.33 14.55 8.91
C GLY A 115 -9.51 13.68 8.47
N MET A 116 -9.64 12.49 9.07
CA MET A 116 -10.70 11.53 8.72
C MET A 116 -12.09 12.12 8.83
N SER A 117 -12.34 12.96 9.85
CA SER A 117 -13.64 13.60 10.05
C SER A 117 -14.03 14.44 8.83
N LYS A 118 -13.10 15.29 8.35
CA LYS A 118 -13.36 16.14 7.18
C LYS A 118 -13.51 15.34 5.88
N ILE A 119 -12.70 14.30 5.71
CA ILE A 119 -12.78 13.40 4.55
C ILE A 119 -14.13 12.67 4.50
N LEU A 120 -14.63 12.21 5.65
CA LEU A 120 -15.94 11.56 5.77
C LEU A 120 -17.08 12.54 5.48
N GLU A 121 -17.01 13.77 6.00
CA GLU A 121 -18.01 14.82 5.67
C GLU A 121 -18.10 15.07 4.16
N GLU A 122 -16.95 15.20 3.49
CA GLU A 122 -16.88 15.39 2.04
C GLU A 122 -17.44 14.20 1.24
N CYS A 123 -17.46 13.00 1.84
CA CYS A 123 -18.06 11.80 1.29
C CYS A 123 -19.57 11.65 1.61
N GLY A 124 -20.15 12.58 2.37
CA GLY A 124 -21.57 12.55 2.79
C GLY A 124 -21.82 11.82 4.11
N PHE A 125 -20.79 11.37 4.81
CA PHE A 125 -20.90 10.66 6.10
C PHE A 125 -20.84 11.66 7.27
N ILE A 126 -21.87 12.50 7.39
CA ILE A 126 -21.90 13.63 8.33
C ILE A 126 -21.97 13.15 9.79
N GLU A 127 -22.77 12.12 10.07
CA GLU A 127 -22.91 11.56 11.42
C GLU A 127 -21.64 10.78 11.82
N GLU A 128 -21.10 9.99 10.90
CA GLU A 128 -19.92 9.17 11.14
C GLU A 128 -18.65 10.02 11.31
N ALA A 129 -18.59 11.20 10.70
CA ALA A 129 -17.52 12.17 10.93
C ALA A 129 -17.42 12.62 12.40
N GLN A 130 -18.51 12.50 13.17
CA GLN A 130 -18.55 12.86 14.58
C GLN A 130 -18.07 11.72 15.50
N LEU A 131 -18.06 10.47 15.02
CA LEU A 131 -17.61 9.30 15.77
C LEU A 131 -16.16 9.43 16.27
N PRO A 132 -15.76 8.70 17.33
CA PRO A 132 -14.36 8.68 17.77
C PRO A 132 -13.40 8.31 16.63
N ALA A 133 -12.14 8.75 16.75
CA ALA A 133 -11.12 8.51 15.72
C ALA A 133 -10.96 7.00 15.43
N SER A 134 -10.82 6.21 16.49
CA SER A 134 -10.68 4.76 16.46
C SER A 134 -11.29 4.15 17.72
N CYS A 135 -11.70 2.88 17.64
CA CYS A 135 -11.98 2.08 18.83
C CYS A 135 -10.69 1.78 19.61
N GLU A 136 -10.84 1.34 20.85
CA GLU A 136 -9.73 0.94 21.70
C GLU A 136 -8.90 -0.18 21.04
N ASN A 137 -7.57 -0.01 21.04
CA ASN A 137 -6.62 -0.95 20.41
C ASN A 137 -6.91 -1.26 18.92
N LEU A 138 -7.61 -0.36 18.20
CA LEU A 138 -8.08 -0.59 16.82
C LEU A 138 -8.99 -1.82 16.67
N LYS A 139 -9.57 -2.32 17.78
CA LYS A 139 -10.46 -3.48 17.79
C LYS A 139 -11.91 -3.01 17.71
N CYS A 140 -12.47 -3.09 16.51
CA CYS A 140 -13.90 -2.88 16.29
C CYS A 140 -14.62 -4.21 16.53
N SER A 141 -15.70 -4.21 17.31
CA SER A 141 -16.48 -5.41 17.61
C SER A 141 -17.16 -6.00 16.37
N ASP A 142 -17.59 -5.14 15.46
CA ASP A 142 -18.19 -5.50 14.18
C ASP A 142 -17.41 -4.84 13.04
N LEU A 143 -17.03 -5.66 12.06
CA LEU A 143 -16.31 -5.24 10.86
C LEU A 143 -17.16 -4.38 9.93
N LYS A 144 -18.49 -4.42 10.05
CA LYS A 144 -19.42 -3.61 9.24
C LYS A 144 -19.98 -2.40 9.99
N ALA A 145 -19.73 -2.29 11.29
CA ALA A 145 -20.32 -1.21 12.09
C ALA A 145 -19.65 0.15 11.85
N ALA A 146 -20.46 1.20 11.90
CA ALA A 146 -20.03 2.60 11.98
C ALA A 146 -19.66 2.97 13.43
N CYS A 147 -18.65 2.32 14.01
CA CYS A 147 -18.24 2.54 15.40
C CYS A 147 -17.20 3.66 15.59
N CYS A 148 -16.41 3.96 14.55
CA CYS A 148 -15.36 4.97 14.56
C CYS A 148 -15.04 5.46 13.14
N CYS A 149 -14.49 6.67 13.02
CA CYS A 149 -14.07 7.24 11.73
C CYS A 149 -13.15 6.28 10.96
N HIS A 150 -12.18 5.68 11.66
CA HIS A 150 -11.23 4.73 11.08
C HIS A 150 -11.94 3.53 10.42
N ARG A 151 -12.93 2.92 11.08
CA ARG A 151 -13.64 1.75 10.55
C ARG A 151 -14.49 2.11 9.33
N VAL A 152 -15.21 3.23 9.39
CA VAL A 152 -16.06 3.70 8.29
C VAL A 152 -15.21 3.98 7.06
N LEU A 153 -14.05 4.63 7.24
CA LEU A 153 -13.10 4.91 6.17
C LEU A 153 -12.45 3.63 5.64
N PHE A 154 -12.03 2.71 6.51
CA PHE A 154 -11.45 1.42 6.12
C PHE A 154 -12.38 0.58 5.25
N ASN A 155 -13.69 0.64 5.51
CA ASN A 155 -14.71 -0.10 4.75
C ASN A 155 -15.09 0.56 3.42
N GLN A 156 -14.54 1.75 3.13
CA GLN A 156 -14.75 2.37 1.83
C GLN A 156 -14.07 1.55 0.72
N PRO A 157 -14.66 1.48 -0.48
CA PRO A 157 -14.23 0.57 -1.55
C PRO A 157 -12.78 0.77 -1.99
N ASP A 158 -12.28 1.99 -1.96
CA ASP A 158 -10.89 2.39 -2.28
C ASP A 158 -9.87 1.99 -1.20
N PHE A 159 -10.29 1.89 0.06
CA PHE A 159 -9.43 1.40 1.14
C PHE A 159 -9.39 -0.13 1.17
N VAL A 160 -10.54 -0.78 0.92
CA VAL A 160 -10.63 -2.24 0.83
C VAL A 160 -9.94 -2.76 -0.45
N GLY A 161 -10.04 -2.02 -1.54
CA GLY A 161 -9.47 -2.36 -2.84
C GLY A 161 -8.01 -1.92 -3.02
N LEU A 162 -7.36 -1.40 -1.99
CA LEU A 162 -5.96 -0.95 -2.08
C LEU A 162 -5.06 -2.15 -2.43
N LYS A 163 -4.31 -2.01 -3.51
CA LYS A 163 -3.39 -3.05 -3.97
C LYS A 163 -2.07 -2.95 -3.21
N LEU A 164 -1.44 -4.09 -2.98
CA LEU A 164 -0.10 -4.16 -2.41
C LEU A 164 0.90 -3.59 -3.43
N ALA A 165 1.99 -2.98 -2.96
CA ALA A 165 2.99 -2.36 -3.84
C ALA A 165 3.52 -3.33 -4.90
N LEU A 166 3.72 -4.59 -4.51
CA LEU A 166 4.14 -5.66 -5.40
C LEU A 166 3.10 -5.95 -6.50
N VAL A 167 1.82 -5.94 -6.15
CA VAL A 167 0.71 -6.16 -7.10
C VAL A 167 0.64 -5.00 -8.09
N GLU A 168 0.71 -3.76 -7.59
CA GLU A 168 0.71 -2.57 -8.42
C GLU A 168 1.88 -2.57 -9.41
N LEU A 169 3.09 -2.92 -8.95
CA LEU A 169 4.28 -3.05 -9.80
C LEU A 169 4.08 -4.07 -10.93
N ILE A 170 3.62 -5.28 -10.60
CA ILE A 170 3.48 -6.36 -11.58
C ILE A 170 2.38 -6.04 -12.59
N GLU A 171 1.22 -5.55 -12.13
CA GLU A 171 0.11 -5.21 -13.01
C GLU A 171 0.38 -3.96 -13.87
N ALA A 172 1.15 -2.98 -13.37
CA ALA A 172 1.61 -1.83 -14.15
C ALA A 172 2.46 -2.26 -15.37
N HIS A 173 3.08 -3.43 -15.30
CA HIS A 173 3.79 -4.06 -16.40
C HIS A 173 2.95 -5.08 -17.19
N SER A 174 1.63 -5.11 -17.00
CA SER A 174 0.70 -6.03 -17.66
C SER A 174 1.01 -7.51 -17.39
N HIS A 175 1.48 -7.82 -16.19
CA HIS A 175 1.73 -9.18 -15.72
C HIS A 175 0.74 -9.57 -14.61
N LEU A 176 0.68 -10.86 -14.28
CA LEU A 176 -0.24 -11.41 -13.29
C LEU A 176 0.52 -11.81 -12.02
N VAL A 177 -0.15 -11.74 -10.87
CA VAL A 177 0.39 -12.17 -9.57
C VAL A 177 -0.63 -13.00 -8.80
N ILE A 178 -0.16 -14.09 -8.18
CA ILE A 178 -0.94 -14.89 -7.23
C ILE A 178 -0.18 -15.08 -5.92
N PHE A 179 -0.93 -15.13 -4.82
CA PHE A 179 -0.40 -15.40 -3.49
C PHE A 179 -0.82 -16.79 -3.03
N TYR A 180 0.17 -17.62 -2.70
CA TYR A 180 -0.08 -18.89 -2.01
C TYR A 180 -0.39 -18.65 -0.54
N PRO A 181 -1.09 -19.57 0.15
CA PRO A 181 -1.25 -19.51 1.60
C PRO A 181 0.09 -19.27 2.31
N LYS A 182 0.02 -18.70 3.51
CA LYS A 182 1.21 -18.38 4.30
C LYS A 182 2.09 -19.63 4.38
N PHE A 183 3.37 -19.49 4.03
CA PHE A 183 4.27 -20.62 4.07
C PHE A 183 4.44 -21.07 5.52
N HIS A 184 3.98 -22.29 5.80
CA HIS A 184 4.22 -22.96 7.06
C HIS A 184 5.32 -23.98 6.77
N CYS A 185 6.54 -23.69 7.21
CA CYS A 185 7.71 -24.55 6.98
C CYS A 185 7.52 -25.98 7.52
N GLU A 186 6.61 -26.16 8.49
CA GLU A 186 6.23 -27.46 9.03
C GLU A 186 5.25 -28.25 8.13
N LEU A 187 4.57 -27.58 7.18
CA LEU A 187 3.48 -28.16 6.37
C LEU A 187 3.77 -28.18 4.86
N ASN A 188 4.66 -27.31 4.38
CA ASN A 188 5.03 -27.22 2.97
C ASN A 188 6.48 -27.68 2.79
N PHE A 189 6.65 -28.92 2.34
CA PHE A 189 7.95 -29.46 1.97
C PHE A 189 8.45 -28.74 0.70
N THR A 190 9.63 -28.13 0.75
CA THR A 190 10.38 -27.70 -0.44
C THR A 190 11.35 -28.82 -0.79
N GLU A 191 11.17 -29.45 -1.94
CA GLU A 191 12.17 -30.31 -2.58
C GLU A 191 13.31 -29.46 -3.18
#